data_AF-A0A085ASF6-F1
#
_entry.id   AF-A0A085ASF6-F1
#
_cell.length_a   1.000
_cell.length_b   1.000
_cell.length_c   1.000
_cell.angle_alpha   90.00
_cell.angle_beta   90.00
_cell.angle_gamma   90.00
#
_symmetry.space_group_name_H-M   'P 1'
#
loop_
_entity.id
_entity.type
_entity.pdbx_description
1 polymer ?
#
loop_
_entity_poly.entity_id
_entity_poly.type
_entity_poly.pdbx_seq_one_letter_code
_entity_poly.pdbx_strand_id
1 'polypeptide(L)'
;MSNIDKRALREDAANPATVLALLDELEAAEKRITELQSENEYIRKRFKEVDLLLGKNLLVMKAAIIEWQGTGDAKNGLTWIYNTLFGPGELPSEDEKDAQAWFDREYEPLDKELMELHRWFWEQSEAERAAAGIGKGK
;
A
#
# COMPACT_ATOMS: atom_id res chain seq x y z
N MET A 1 -44.79 -12.22 -17.54
CA MET A 1 -44.14 -12.46 -18.84
C MET A 1 -44.69 -13.71 -19.49
N SER A 2 -45.29 -13.55 -20.68
CA SER A 2 -45.81 -14.62 -21.53
C SER A 2 -44.69 -15.52 -22.07
N ASN A 3 -45.02 -16.74 -22.51
CA ASN A 3 -44.09 -17.61 -23.24
C ASN A 3 -43.60 -16.97 -24.55
N ILE A 4 -44.42 -16.08 -25.14
CA ILE A 4 -44.06 -15.30 -26.32
C ILE A 4 -42.98 -14.25 -25.96
N ASP A 5 -43.13 -13.56 -24.84
CA ASP A 5 -42.14 -12.58 -24.35
C ASP A 5 -40.79 -13.24 -24.04
N LYS A 6 -40.81 -14.43 -23.42
CA LYS A 6 -39.59 -15.21 -23.14
C LYS A 6 -38.89 -15.70 -24.41
N ARG A 7 -39.65 -15.99 -25.47
CA ARG A 7 -39.10 -16.41 -26.76
C ARG A 7 -38.52 -15.23 -27.53
N ALA A 8 -39.20 -14.09 -27.56
CA ALA A 8 -38.69 -12.86 -28.16
C ALA A 8 -37.40 -12.38 -27.48
N LEU A 9 -37.36 -12.40 -26.14
CA LEU A 9 -36.13 -12.11 -25.37
C LEU A 9 -34.98 -13.08 -25.66
N ARG A 10 -35.29 -14.37 -25.91
CA ARG A 10 -34.27 -15.37 -26.30
C ARG A 10 -33.79 -15.19 -27.74
N GLU A 11 -34.67 -14.82 -28.66
CA GLU A 11 -34.31 -14.54 -30.05
C GLU A 11 -33.49 -13.24 -30.18
N ASP A 12 -33.76 -12.24 -29.34
CA ASP A 12 -33.00 -10.97 -29.29
C ASP A 12 -31.60 -11.13 -28.64
N ALA A 13 -31.50 -11.97 -27.60
CA ALA A 13 -30.21 -12.36 -27.01
C ALA A 13 -29.39 -13.33 -27.89
N ALA A 14 -30.03 -14.03 -28.83
CA ALA A 14 -29.39 -14.91 -29.80
C ALA A 14 -29.16 -14.25 -31.17
N ASN A 15 -29.52 -12.97 -31.33
CA ASN A 15 -29.20 -12.18 -32.51
C ASN A 15 -27.67 -12.12 -32.66
N PRO A 16 -27.10 -12.50 -33.82
CA PRO A 16 -25.65 -12.50 -34.04
C PRO A 16 -24.97 -11.16 -33.72
N ALA A 17 -25.64 -10.02 -33.94
CA ALA A 17 -25.11 -8.71 -33.60
C ALA A 17 -25.00 -8.51 -32.08
N THR A 18 -26.02 -8.93 -31.31
CA THR A 18 -26.00 -8.90 -29.85
C THR A 18 -24.93 -9.83 -29.28
N VAL A 19 -24.80 -11.04 -29.84
CA VAL A 19 -23.76 -11.99 -29.43
C VAL A 19 -22.36 -11.45 -29.70
N LEU A 20 -22.13 -10.81 -30.86
CA LEU A 20 -20.84 -10.21 -31.19
C LEU A 20 -20.49 -9.07 -30.23
N ALA A 21 -21.43 -8.17 -29.94
CA ALA A 21 -21.20 -7.07 -28.99
C ALA A 21 -20.86 -7.60 -27.58
N LEU A 22 -21.54 -8.66 -27.12
CA LEU A 22 -21.24 -9.29 -25.84
C LEU A 22 -19.87 -9.98 -25.82
N LEU A 23 -19.43 -10.54 -26.95
CA LEU A 23 -18.08 -11.11 -27.07
C LEU A 23 -17.01 -10.01 -27.02
N ASP A 24 -17.22 -8.88 -27.70
CA ASP A 24 -16.30 -7.73 -27.66
C ASP A 24 -16.21 -7.15 -26.23
N GLU A 25 -17.34 -7.04 -25.53
CA GLU A 25 -17.39 -6.60 -24.12
C GLU A 25 -16.67 -7.59 -23.19
N LEU A 26 -16.85 -8.90 -23.42
CA LEU A 26 -16.16 -9.93 -22.63
C LEU A 26 -14.65 -9.89 -22.84
N GLU A 27 -14.19 -9.79 -24.09
CA GLU A 27 -12.76 -9.67 -24.40
C GLU A 27 -12.15 -8.40 -23.78
N ALA A 28 -12.87 -7.27 -23.85
CA ALA A 28 -12.43 -6.03 -23.21
C ALA A 28 -12.36 -6.17 -21.67
N ALA A 29 -13.33 -6.84 -21.05
CA ALA A 29 -13.33 -7.11 -19.62
C ALA A 29 -12.20 -8.05 -19.20
N GLU A 30 -11.95 -9.12 -19.95
CA GLU A 30 -10.84 -10.06 -19.70
C GLU A 30 -9.48 -9.37 -19.78
N LYS A 31 -9.30 -8.51 -20.79
CA LYS A 31 -8.11 -7.67 -20.91
C LYS A 31 -7.95 -6.76 -19.70
N ARG A 32 -9.02 -6.07 -19.29
CA ARG A 32 -8.97 -5.18 -18.11
C ARG A 32 -8.68 -5.94 -16.82
N ILE A 33 -9.23 -7.14 -16.64
CA ILE A 33 -8.95 -7.98 -15.48
C ILE A 33 -7.47 -8.38 -15.46
N THR A 34 -6.91 -8.74 -16.61
CA THR A 34 -5.49 -9.11 -16.73
C THR A 34 -4.58 -7.94 -16.38
N GLU A 35 -4.89 -6.74 -16.88
CA GLU A 35 -4.19 -5.50 -16.53
C GLU A 35 -4.26 -5.24 -15.01
N LEU A 36 -5.46 -5.28 -14.42
CA LEU A 36 -5.67 -5.06 -13.00
C LEU A 36 -4.96 -6.10 -12.13
N GLN A 37 -4.91 -7.36 -12.55
CA GLN A 37 -4.16 -8.41 -11.85
C GLN A 37 -2.66 -8.12 -11.86
N SER A 38 -2.12 -7.69 -13.00
CA SER A 38 -0.71 -7.31 -13.12
C SER A 38 -0.38 -6.09 -12.27
N GLU A 39 -1.22 -5.05 -12.29
CA GLU A 39 -1.09 -3.87 -11.43
C GLU A 39 -1.15 -4.25 -9.94
N ASN A 40 -2.08 -5.13 -9.56
CA ASN A 40 -2.23 -5.58 -8.19
C ASN A 40 -0.99 -6.37 -7.72
N GLU A 41 -0.46 -7.26 -8.57
CA GLU A 41 0.79 -7.96 -8.26
C GLU A 41 1.95 -6.98 -8.07
N TYR A 42 2.12 -6.03 -8.99
CA TYR A 42 3.16 -5.02 -8.89
C TYR A 42 3.08 -4.24 -7.57
N ILE A 43 1.90 -3.75 -7.19
CA ILE A 43 1.69 -3.01 -5.94
C ILE A 43 2.01 -3.89 -4.72
N ARG A 44 1.58 -5.17 -4.71
CA ARG A 44 1.91 -6.11 -3.63
C ARG A 44 3.42 -6.32 -3.49
N LYS A 45 4.15 -6.42 -4.60
CA LYS A 45 5.61 -6.56 -4.59
C LYS A 45 6.28 -5.29 -4.07
N ARG A 46 5.82 -4.10 -4.48
CA ARG A 46 6.32 -2.82 -3.95
C ARG A 46 6.05 -2.66 -2.46
N PHE A 47 4.87 -3.03 -1.98
CA PHE A 47 4.57 -3.04 -0.55
C PHE A 47 5.51 -4.01 0.20
N LYS A 48 5.74 -5.21 -0.35
CA LYS A 48 6.68 -6.16 0.25
C LYS A 48 8.11 -5.65 0.29
N GLU A 49 8.54 -4.92 -0.74
CA GLU A 49 9.87 -4.29 -0.77
C GLU A 49 10.01 -3.27 0.36
N VAL A 50 9.02 -2.39 0.55
CA VAL A 50 9.02 -1.42 1.66
C VAL A 50 9.05 -2.10 3.03
N ASP A 51 8.26 -3.15 3.24
CA ASP A 51 8.27 -3.97 4.46
C ASP A 51 9.67 -4.57 4.74
N LEU A 52 10.34 -5.07 3.71
CA LEU A 52 11.70 -5.60 3.84
C LEU A 52 12.74 -4.51 4.12
N LEU A 53 12.62 -3.33 3.51
CA LEU A 53 13.49 -2.19 3.77
C LEU A 53 13.35 -1.69 5.22
N LEU A 54 12.11 -1.57 5.72
CA LEU A 54 11.84 -1.27 7.12
C LEU A 54 12.47 -2.33 8.04
N GLY A 55 12.27 -3.62 7.74
CA GLY A 55 12.86 -4.72 8.49
C GLY A 55 14.39 -4.68 8.56
N LYS A 56 15.06 -4.36 7.43
CA LYS A 56 16.51 -4.18 7.38
C LYS A 56 16.98 -3.04 8.29
N ASN A 57 16.31 -1.88 8.24
CA ASN A 57 16.65 -0.73 9.08
C ASN A 57 16.44 -1.05 10.57
N LEU A 58 15.36 -1.74 10.94
CA LEU A 58 15.14 -2.19 12.32
C LEU A 58 16.22 -3.18 12.78
N LEU A 59 16.70 -4.07 11.91
CA LEU A 59 17.78 -5.01 12.24
C LEU A 59 19.08 -4.28 12.54
N VAL A 60 19.43 -3.26 11.74
CA VAL A 60 20.60 -2.40 11.97
C VAL A 60 20.49 -1.66 13.30
N MET A 61 19.33 -1.07 13.61
CA MET A 61 19.11 -0.39 14.88
C MET A 61 19.28 -1.35 16.07
N LYS A 62 18.78 -2.59 15.95
CA LYS A 62 19.00 -3.62 16.97
C LYS A 62 20.48 -4.00 17.10
N ALA A 63 21.20 -4.15 16.00
CA ALA A 63 22.64 -4.42 16.00
C ALA A 63 23.42 -3.30 16.68
N ALA A 64 23.05 -2.04 16.44
CA ALA A 64 23.64 -0.88 17.11
C ALA A 64 23.49 -0.94 18.63
N ILE A 65 22.30 -1.31 19.13
CA ILE A 65 22.04 -1.47 20.56
C ILE A 65 22.85 -2.63 21.14
N ILE A 66 22.89 -3.79 20.47
CA ILE A 66 23.67 -4.96 20.91
C ILE A 66 25.15 -4.61 21.02
N GLU A 67 25.71 -3.95 20.00
CA GLU A 67 27.12 -3.56 19.96
C GLU A 67 27.47 -2.58 21.10
N TRP A 68 26.62 -1.57 21.31
CA TRP A 68 26.80 -0.63 22.39
C TRP A 68 26.72 -1.31 23.77
N GLN A 69 25.75 -2.19 23.99
CA GLN A 69 25.61 -2.93 25.24
C GLN A 69 26.78 -3.89 25.49
N GLY A 70 27.34 -4.50 24.44
CA GLY A 70 28.47 -5.42 24.54
C GLY A 70 29.82 -4.72 24.79
N THR A 71 30.03 -3.55 24.17
CA THR A 71 31.32 -2.85 24.24
C THR A 71 31.36 -1.71 25.25
N GLY A 72 30.20 -1.15 25.62
CA GLY A 72 30.08 0.09 26.39
C GLY A 72 30.38 1.36 25.58
N ASP A 73 30.77 1.25 24.31
CA ASP A 73 31.11 2.39 23.45
C ASP A 73 29.98 2.66 22.45
N ALA A 74 29.30 3.80 22.62
CA ALA A 74 28.22 4.23 21.75
C ALA A 74 28.67 4.48 20.30
N LYS A 75 29.96 4.77 20.04
CA LYS A 75 30.48 4.98 18.68
C LYS A 75 30.44 3.71 17.84
N ASN A 76 30.66 2.56 18.46
CA ASN A 76 30.55 1.27 17.78
C ASN A 76 29.09 1.00 17.37
N GLY A 77 28.14 1.30 18.26
CA GLY A 77 26.71 1.26 17.93
C GLY A 77 26.34 2.23 16.80
N LEU A 78 26.79 3.48 16.87
CA LEU A 78 26.51 4.50 15.87
C LEU A 78 27.03 4.12 14.46
N THR A 79 28.15 3.38 14.39
CA THR A 79 28.74 2.94 13.12
C THR A 79 27.78 2.06 12.31
N TRP A 80 26.98 1.21 12.96
CA TRP A 80 25.94 0.42 12.30
C TRP A 80 24.90 1.29 11.60
N ILE A 81 24.40 2.31 12.31
CA ILE A 81 23.40 3.24 11.80
C ILE A 81 24.00 4.09 10.68
N TYR A 82 25.18 4.66 10.90
CA TYR A 82 25.87 5.51 9.91
C TYR A 82 26.10 4.79 8.59
N ASN A 83 26.66 3.58 8.61
CA ASN A 83 26.96 2.83 7.39
C ASN A 83 25.70 2.51 6.57
N THR A 84 24.57 2.31 7.25
CA THR A 84 23.29 2.01 6.61
C THR A 84 22.70 3.23 5.90
N LEU A 85 22.86 4.43 6.48
CA LEU A 85 22.42 5.68 5.88
C LEU A 85 23.38 6.16 4.79
N PHE A 86 24.69 5.98 4.98
CA PHE A 86 25.71 6.44 4.04
C PHE A 86 25.62 5.74 2.67
N GLY A 87 25.45 4.41 2.63
CA GLY A 87 25.45 3.64 1.38
C GLY A 87 24.42 4.11 0.34
N PRO A 88 23.15 4.31 0.74
CA PRO A 88 22.11 4.84 -0.14
C PRO A 88 22.12 6.38 -0.31
N GLY A 89 22.95 7.11 0.43
CA GLY A 89 22.99 8.58 0.37
C GLY A 89 21.93 9.29 1.22
N GLU A 90 21.50 8.66 2.31
CA GLU A 90 20.38 9.10 3.18
C GLU A 90 20.87 9.83 4.45
N LEU A 91 22.14 10.24 4.48
CA LEU A 91 22.63 11.08 5.57
C LEU A 91 22.03 12.49 5.45
N PRO A 92 21.71 13.15 6.58
CA PRO A 92 21.32 14.55 6.56
C PRO A 92 22.48 15.41 6.02
N SER A 93 22.14 16.61 5.53
CA SER A 93 23.14 17.59 5.10
C SER A 93 24.14 17.88 6.21
N GLU A 94 25.41 18.06 5.85
CA GLU A 94 26.47 18.40 6.81
C GLU A 94 26.21 19.76 7.50
N ASP A 95 25.37 20.62 6.91
CA ASP A 95 25.00 21.92 7.47
C ASP A 95 23.98 21.82 8.64
N GLU A 96 23.33 20.67 8.83
CA GLU A 96 22.37 20.46 9.91
C GLU A 96 23.11 20.29 11.25
N LYS A 97 22.86 21.20 12.20
CA LYS A 97 23.54 21.21 13.52
C LYS A 97 22.60 20.99 14.71
N ASP A 98 21.29 21.10 14.49
CA ASP A 98 20.28 20.90 15.52
C ASP A 98 19.40 19.71 15.15
N ALA A 99 19.64 18.58 15.83
CA ALA A 99 18.95 17.33 15.55
C ALA A 99 17.45 17.40 15.85
N GLN A 100 17.03 18.14 16.87
CA GLN A 100 15.61 18.23 17.25
C GLN A 100 14.87 19.10 16.23
N ALA A 101 15.41 20.27 15.90
CA ALA A 101 14.81 21.16 14.92
C ALA A 101 14.74 20.50 13.53
N TRP A 102 15.77 19.73 13.15
CA TRP A 102 15.75 18.92 11.93
C TRP A 102 14.64 17.86 11.98
N PHE A 103 14.59 17.06 13.04
CA PHE A 103 13.58 16.00 13.19
C PHE A 103 12.16 16.56 13.11
N ASP A 104 11.86 17.62 13.87
CA ASP A 104 10.51 18.20 13.91
C ASP A 104 10.05 18.67 12.53
N ARG A 105 10.95 19.30 11.77
CA ARG A 105 10.70 19.79 10.41
C ARG A 105 10.45 18.66 9.42
N GLU A 106 11.25 17.58 9.46
CA GLU A 106 11.09 16.44 8.54
C GLU A 106 9.91 15.53 8.95
N TYR A 107 9.58 15.48 10.25
CA TYR A 107 8.53 14.60 10.79
C TYR A 107 7.13 15.14 10.56
N GLU A 108 6.92 16.45 10.68
CA GLU A 108 5.60 17.09 10.52
C GLU A 108 4.85 16.66 9.24
N PRO A 109 5.44 16.72 8.02
CA PRO A 109 4.74 16.27 6.83
C PRO A 109 4.42 14.77 6.84
N LEU A 110 5.31 13.93 7.39
CA LEU A 110 5.11 12.49 7.47
C LEU A 110 3.94 12.13 8.40
N ASP A 111 3.87 12.76 9.56
CA ASP A 111 2.78 12.53 10.52
C ASP A 111 1.44 12.93 9.93
N LYS A 112 1.39 14.07 9.23
CA LYS A 112 0.18 14.53 8.54
C LYS A 112 -0.31 13.53 7.49
N GLU A 113 0.57 13.07 6.60
CA GLU A 113 0.21 12.08 5.58
C GLU A 113 -0.26 10.76 6.21
N LEU A 114 0.40 10.31 7.28
CA LEU A 114 0.02 9.11 8.00
C LEU A 114 -1.37 9.25 8.65
N MET A 115 -1.67 10.40 9.24
CA MET A 115 -3.00 10.70 9.80
C MET A 115 -4.10 10.71 8.72
N GLU A 116 -3.83 11.30 7.57
CA GLU A 116 -4.76 11.32 6.43
C GLU A 116 -5.03 9.89 5.92
N LEU A 117 -3.98 9.06 5.81
CA LEU A 117 -4.11 7.66 5.41
C LEU A 117 -4.92 6.84 6.43
N HIS A 118 -4.65 7.00 7.74
CA HIS A 118 -5.41 6.32 8.78
C HIS A 118 -6.89 6.71 8.80
N ARG A 119 -7.18 8.00 8.57
CA ARG A 119 -8.56 8.48 8.42
C ARG A 119 -9.25 7.76 7.26
N TRP A 120 -8.60 7.70 6.10
CA TRP A 120 -9.15 7.02 4.94
C TRP A 120 -9.46 5.55 5.23
N PHE A 121 -8.55 4.80 5.85
CA PHE A 121 -8.79 3.40 6.22
C PHE A 121 -9.97 3.22 7.18
N TRP A 122 -10.10 4.13 8.16
CA TRP A 122 -11.22 4.12 9.08
C TRP A 122 -12.55 4.35 8.36
N GLU A 123 -12.62 5.34 7.46
CA GLU A 123 -13.82 5.65 6.66
C GLU A 123 -14.23 4.46 5.77
N GLN A 124 -13.26 3.80 5.13
CA GLN A 124 -13.53 2.59 4.34
C GLN A 124 -14.12 1.47 5.21
N SER A 125 -13.51 1.19 6.37
CA SER A 125 -14.00 0.14 7.27
C SER A 125 -15.42 0.41 7.78
N GLU A 126 -15.75 1.66 8.09
CA GLU A 126 -17.12 2.03 8.50
C GLU A 126 -18.11 1.90 7.34
N ALA A 127 -17.72 2.25 6.11
CA ALA A 127 -18.56 2.07 4.93
C ALA A 127 -18.87 0.58 4.69
N GLU A 128 -17.87 -0.30 4.84
CA GLU A 128 -18.02 -1.76 4.73
C GLU A 128 -18.94 -2.32 5.83
N ARG A 129 -18.80 -1.87 7.08
CA ARG A 129 -19.68 -2.26 8.19
C ARG A 129 -21.13 -1.84 7.95
N ALA A 130 -21.34 -0.63 7.46
CA ALA A 130 -22.66 -0.14 7.10
C ALA A 130 -23.28 -0.98 5.97
N ALA A 131 -22.51 -1.30 4.93
CA ALA A 131 -22.94 -2.15 3.82
C ALA A 131 -23.25 -3.59 4.27
N ALA A 132 -22.50 -4.13 5.24
CA ALA A 132 -22.72 -5.44 5.83
C ALA A 132 -23.93 -5.50 6.78
N GLY A 133 -24.62 -4.37 7.03
CA GLY A 133 -25.73 -4.30 7.99
C GLY A 133 -25.30 -4.44 9.45
N ILE A 134 -24.00 -4.35 9.74
CA ILE A 134 -23.43 -4.41 11.09
C ILE A 134 -23.42 -2.98 11.65
N GLY A 135 -24.62 -2.43 11.86
CA GLY A 135 -24.83 -1.10 12.41
C GLY A 135 -25.10 -1.15 13.91
N LYS A 136 -24.11 -0.67 14.70
CA LYS A 136 -24.15 -0.32 16.14
C LYS A 136 -25.21 -1.03 17.00
N GLY A 137 -24.77 -2.04 17.76
CA GLY A 137 -25.46 -2.46 18.98
C GLY A 137 -25.67 -1.25 19.90
N LYS A 138 -26.89 -1.11 20.40
CA LYS A 138 -27.29 -0.13 21.42
C LYS A 138 -26.39 -0.19 22.65
#